data_AF-A0A315B1S5-F1
#
_entry.id   AF-A0A315B1S5-F1
#
_cell.length_a   1.000
_cell.length_b   1.000
_cell.length_c   1.000
_cell.angle_alpha   90.00
_cell.angle_beta   90.00
_cell.angle_gamma   90.00
#
_symmetry.space_group_name_H-M   'P 1'
#
loop_
_entity.id
_entity.type
_entity.pdbx_description
1 polymer ?
#
loop_
_entity_poly.entity_id
_entity_poly.type
_entity_poly.pdbx_seq_one_letter_code
_entity_poly.pdbx_strand_id
1 'polypeptide(L)'
;MTEVVSDIEDKPAQGLPFKATTTAVAVASFLAACGGGSSSPAPPAISDKITFATDYAAARFLQHAQFSSSETEIAAVKSMGASAWLDAQMGLPSSTGGWDWLTARGYSAIDSNKFYEMDYHANYMAWNQILASPDGVRRRMALALSEFFVVGISGVSTLSWPQFAMAHYWDILCNNAFGNYRKLLEDVTLSIAMGEFLNTLGNQKEDVATGRLPDENYSREVMQLFTIGLQQLNLDGTVVKVNGAPVDSFTQSDVSNLARVFTGYQADDSEGFFDSVDTPSYRVRKVGYTRRPMKLNANRHSMLEARFLGAVVPAGTEGSAALKIALDTLFQHPNVGPFFGRQMIQRLVCSNPSPAYVGRVAAVFNNNGKGVRGDLAAVFKAILTDTEATDEAGLSNPSFGKLREPMVRIAQWGRTFKIKSIKGTWKIGNPNFSAVNALGQSPLQAPSVFNFFRPGYVPPNTAMAALQYTAPEFQLVNESTTASYINYLQDNLINGMWVRAPELITSPENPTATDGPDIVPDYSAEIALVGNPQALFARLNMLLCAGQLSDATLKDMTSVFANEPTTSSSSDNSKRAYVAKAIMFVMCCAEYLVQK
;
A
#
# COMPACT_ATOMS: atom_id res chain seq x y z
N MET A 1 14.07 6.34 21.15
CA MET A 1 13.02 5.32 21.36
C MET A 1 13.72 3.95 21.43
N THR A 2 14.65 3.84 22.37
CA THR A 2 15.52 2.70 22.65
C THR A 2 15.04 2.11 23.96
N GLU A 3 14.56 0.87 23.90
CA GLU A 3 14.07 -0.02 24.98
C GLU A 3 12.64 -0.52 24.72
N VAL A 4 12.45 -1.34 23.68
CA VAL A 4 11.51 -2.50 23.71
C VAL A 4 12.00 -3.54 22.68
N VAL A 5 13.27 -3.96 22.76
CA VAL A 5 13.76 -5.17 22.05
C VAL A 5 14.81 -5.86 22.94
N SER A 6 14.35 -6.37 24.07
CA SER A 6 15.05 -7.40 24.83
C SER A 6 13.98 -8.07 25.68
N ASP A 7 13.62 -9.30 25.34
CA ASP A 7 13.08 -10.32 26.25
C ASP A 7 12.27 -11.36 25.47
N ILE A 8 12.90 -12.07 24.52
CA ILE A 8 12.59 -13.48 24.23
C ILE A 8 13.87 -14.15 23.76
N GLU A 9 14.78 -14.48 24.68
CA GLU A 9 15.77 -15.55 24.48
C GLU A 9 16.44 -15.86 25.83
N ASP A 10 15.97 -16.92 26.50
CA ASP A 10 16.82 -17.78 27.33
C ASP A 10 16.00 -18.92 27.96
N LYS A 11 16.07 -20.12 27.36
CA LYS A 11 16.14 -21.40 28.11
C LYS A 11 16.86 -22.47 27.28
N PRO A 12 17.89 -23.14 27.83
CA PRO A 12 18.62 -24.20 27.13
C PRO A 12 17.84 -25.51 27.20
N ALA A 13 17.63 -26.15 26.04
CA ALA A 13 17.14 -27.52 25.97
C ALA A 13 18.30 -28.51 26.20
N GLN A 14 18.17 -29.30 27.27
CA GLN A 14 19.08 -30.37 27.65
C GLN A 14 19.09 -31.50 26.61
N GLY A 15 20.28 -31.97 26.25
CA GLY A 15 20.48 -33.08 25.33
C GLY A 15 20.18 -34.44 25.93
N LEU A 16 19.76 -35.38 25.06
CA LEU A 16 19.85 -36.81 25.27
C LEU A 16 20.35 -37.49 23.98
N PRO A 17 21.11 -38.60 24.08
CA PRO A 17 21.96 -39.09 23.00
C PRO A 17 21.22 -40.09 22.11
N PHE A 18 21.41 -39.99 20.79
CA PHE A 18 21.04 -41.07 19.87
C PHE A 18 22.27 -41.69 19.24
N LYS A 19 22.35 -43.02 19.43
CA LYS A 19 23.42 -43.90 18.97
C LYS A 19 23.47 -43.97 17.45
N ALA A 20 24.69 -43.88 16.92
CA ALA A 20 25.01 -44.19 15.54
C ALA A 20 24.81 -45.68 15.25
N THR A 21 24.12 -46.01 14.17
CA THR A 21 24.22 -47.31 13.52
C THR A 21 24.47 -47.07 12.04
N THR A 22 25.68 -47.41 11.63
CA THR A 22 26.15 -47.49 10.25
C THR A 22 25.45 -48.63 9.53
N THR A 23 24.91 -48.38 8.34
CA THR A 23 24.71 -49.44 7.35
C THR A 23 24.85 -48.84 5.96
N ALA A 24 26.00 -49.16 5.35
CA ALA A 24 26.29 -48.89 3.96
C ALA A 24 25.52 -49.88 3.08
N VAL A 25 24.80 -49.39 2.07
CA VAL A 25 24.43 -50.17 0.90
C VAL A 25 24.74 -49.34 -0.33
N ALA A 26 25.71 -49.84 -1.10
CA ALA A 26 26.06 -49.35 -2.41
C ALA A 26 25.00 -49.80 -3.42
N VAL A 27 24.51 -48.88 -4.25
CA VAL A 27 23.91 -49.21 -5.55
C VAL A 27 24.51 -48.26 -6.57
N ALA A 28 25.33 -48.83 -7.44
CA ALA A 28 25.93 -48.15 -8.58
C ALA A 28 25.02 -48.23 -9.81
N SER A 29 25.12 -47.17 -10.61
CA SER A 29 24.87 -47.08 -12.06
C SER A 29 23.43 -47.16 -12.57
N PHE A 30 22.91 -46.01 -13.02
CA PHE A 30 22.58 -45.79 -14.43
C PHE A 30 22.91 -44.34 -14.83
N LEU A 31 23.92 -44.18 -15.69
CA LEU A 31 24.24 -42.96 -16.42
C LEU A 31 23.37 -42.92 -17.69
N ALA A 32 22.45 -41.96 -17.78
CA ALA A 32 21.85 -41.56 -19.05
C ALA A 32 21.35 -40.11 -18.97
N ALA A 33 22.03 -39.24 -19.72
CA ALA A 33 21.56 -37.99 -20.32
C ALA A 33 20.75 -36.98 -19.44
N CYS A 34 21.44 -36.02 -18.82
CA CYS A 34 20.86 -34.74 -18.43
C CYS A 34 21.40 -33.63 -19.34
N GLY A 35 20.79 -33.49 -20.52
CA GLY A 35 20.83 -32.29 -21.35
C GLY A 35 19.44 -31.65 -21.39
N GLY A 36 18.89 -31.33 -20.22
CA GLY A 36 17.56 -30.73 -20.09
C GLY A 36 17.69 -29.27 -19.71
N GLY A 37 17.71 -28.38 -20.71
CA GLY A 37 17.47 -26.96 -20.46
C GLY A 37 16.09 -26.82 -19.84
N SER A 38 16.03 -26.27 -18.63
CA SER A 38 14.78 -25.90 -17.97
C SER A 38 14.12 -24.79 -18.79
N SER A 39 13.27 -25.15 -19.75
CA SER A 39 12.33 -24.22 -20.34
C SER A 39 11.37 -23.79 -19.24
N SER A 40 11.54 -22.58 -18.71
CA SER A 40 10.50 -21.95 -17.89
C SER A 40 9.18 -22.02 -18.67
N PRO A 41 8.08 -22.48 -18.06
CA PRO A 41 6.78 -22.47 -18.71
C PRO A 41 6.50 -21.08 -19.27
N ALA A 42 5.98 -21.01 -20.50
CA ALA A 42 5.54 -19.73 -21.04
C ALA A 42 4.56 -19.08 -20.05
N PRO A 43 4.68 -17.78 -19.76
CA PRO A 43 3.75 -17.11 -18.87
C PRO A 43 2.32 -17.27 -19.43
N PRO A 44 1.31 -17.45 -18.57
CA PRO A 44 -0.07 -17.50 -19.04
C PRO A 44 -0.37 -16.22 -19.81
N ALA A 45 -1.02 -16.36 -20.97
CA ALA A 45 -1.42 -15.20 -21.75
C ALA A 45 -2.38 -14.35 -20.91
N ILE A 46 -2.06 -13.07 -20.72
CA ILE A 46 -3.02 -12.11 -20.18
C ILE A 46 -4.17 -12.04 -21.18
N SER A 47 -5.38 -12.37 -20.75
CA SER A 47 -6.54 -12.38 -21.65
C SER A 47 -6.90 -10.96 -22.06
N ASP A 48 -6.67 -10.64 -23.33
CA ASP A 48 -6.99 -9.33 -23.89
C ASP A 48 -8.50 -9.07 -24.06
N LYS A 49 -9.35 -10.06 -23.75
CA LYS A 49 -10.80 -10.02 -24.02
C LYS A 49 -11.67 -10.43 -22.83
N ILE A 50 -11.34 -9.98 -21.63
CA ILE A 50 -12.29 -10.07 -20.51
C ILE A 50 -13.37 -9.00 -20.71
N THR A 51 -14.58 -9.45 -20.99
CA THR A 51 -15.78 -8.62 -21.08
C THR A 51 -16.74 -8.98 -19.95
N PHE A 52 -17.43 -8.00 -19.40
CA PHE A 52 -18.39 -8.22 -18.32
C PHE A 52 -19.82 -8.18 -18.87
N ALA A 53 -20.56 -9.27 -18.65
CA ALA A 53 -21.95 -9.37 -19.09
C ALA A 53 -22.88 -8.42 -18.32
N THR A 54 -22.60 -8.22 -17.03
CA THR A 54 -23.44 -7.43 -16.12
C THR A 54 -22.73 -6.17 -15.64
N ASP A 55 -23.51 -5.16 -15.27
CA ASP A 55 -22.99 -3.92 -14.66
C ASP A 55 -22.32 -4.20 -13.32
N TYR A 56 -22.84 -5.16 -12.54
CA TYR A 56 -22.24 -5.60 -11.29
C TYR A 56 -20.84 -6.19 -11.48
N ALA A 57 -20.63 -7.02 -12.51
CA ALA A 57 -19.30 -7.58 -12.76
C ALA A 57 -18.29 -6.50 -13.18
N ALA A 58 -18.70 -5.54 -14.00
CA ALA A 58 -17.86 -4.38 -14.34
C ALA A 58 -17.58 -3.48 -13.12
N ALA A 59 -18.56 -3.26 -12.24
CA ALA A 59 -18.41 -2.49 -11.01
C ALA A 59 -17.42 -3.17 -10.05
N ARG A 60 -17.49 -4.50 -9.86
CA ARG A 60 -16.50 -5.23 -9.02
C ARG A 60 -15.09 -5.05 -9.54
N PHE A 61 -14.90 -5.25 -10.85
CA PHE A 61 -13.60 -5.05 -11.50
C PHE A 61 -13.06 -3.64 -11.26
N LEU A 62 -13.89 -2.60 -11.44
CA LEU A 62 -13.51 -1.21 -11.17
C LEU A 62 -13.13 -0.98 -9.71
N GLN A 63 -13.87 -1.56 -8.76
CA GLN A 63 -13.57 -1.43 -7.33
C GLN A 63 -12.27 -2.16 -6.90
N HIS A 64 -11.81 -3.17 -7.66
CA HIS A 64 -10.47 -3.76 -7.49
C HIS A 64 -9.39 -2.91 -8.17
N ALA A 65 -9.64 -2.48 -9.42
CA ALA A 65 -8.67 -1.77 -10.25
C ALA A 65 -8.40 -0.33 -9.78
N GLN A 66 -9.39 0.30 -9.15
CA GLN A 66 -9.30 1.60 -8.52
C GLN A 66 -9.97 1.56 -7.14
N PHE A 67 -10.69 2.62 -6.76
CA PHE A 67 -11.38 2.69 -5.47
C PHE A 67 -12.90 2.65 -5.59
N SER A 68 -13.45 3.00 -6.74
CA SER A 68 -14.88 3.25 -6.94
C SER A 68 -15.31 2.83 -8.34
N SER A 69 -16.62 2.84 -8.57
CA SER A 69 -17.24 2.64 -9.88
C SER A 69 -18.30 3.70 -10.10
N SER A 70 -18.29 4.34 -11.27
CA SER A 70 -19.38 5.18 -11.75
C SER A 70 -20.10 4.54 -12.93
N GLU A 71 -21.34 4.97 -13.22
CA GLU A 71 -22.12 4.48 -14.36
C GLU A 71 -21.36 4.66 -15.70
N THR A 72 -20.66 5.80 -15.86
CA THR A 72 -19.83 6.06 -17.04
C THR A 72 -18.66 5.10 -17.16
N GLU A 73 -17.97 4.80 -16.05
CA GLU A 73 -16.85 3.86 -16.07
C GLU A 73 -17.30 2.42 -16.27
N ILE A 74 -18.44 2.03 -15.68
CA ILE A 74 -19.08 0.73 -15.89
C ILE A 74 -19.40 0.55 -17.39
N ALA A 75 -20.04 1.54 -18.01
CA ALA A 75 -20.33 1.52 -19.44
C ALA A 75 -19.05 1.46 -20.29
N ALA A 76 -18.01 2.22 -19.93
CA ALA A 76 -16.73 2.21 -20.63
C ALA A 76 -16.05 0.84 -20.56
N VAL A 77 -15.95 0.23 -19.38
CA VAL A 77 -15.36 -1.10 -19.19
C VAL A 77 -16.15 -2.16 -19.96
N LYS A 78 -17.48 -2.12 -19.95
CA LYS A 78 -18.31 -3.06 -20.72
C LYS A 78 -18.10 -2.91 -22.23
N SER A 79 -17.92 -1.68 -22.71
CA SER A 79 -17.69 -1.42 -24.13
C SER A 79 -16.27 -1.77 -24.59
N MET A 80 -15.26 -1.53 -23.77
CA MET A 80 -13.85 -1.69 -24.13
C MET A 80 -13.30 -3.09 -23.82
N GLY A 81 -13.84 -3.73 -22.78
CA GLY A 81 -13.21 -4.86 -22.10
C GLY A 81 -12.17 -4.41 -21.07
N ALA A 82 -11.91 -5.28 -20.08
CA ALA A 82 -11.07 -4.98 -18.93
C ALA A 82 -9.62 -4.63 -19.32
N SER A 83 -9.00 -5.42 -20.21
CA SER A 83 -7.59 -5.24 -20.61
C SER A 83 -7.38 -3.90 -21.32
N ALA A 84 -8.21 -3.58 -22.32
CA ALA A 84 -8.11 -2.34 -23.08
C ALA A 84 -8.45 -1.10 -22.22
N TRP A 85 -9.40 -1.23 -21.29
CA TRP A 85 -9.69 -0.15 -20.34
C TRP A 85 -8.50 0.09 -19.40
N LEU A 86 -7.86 -0.98 -18.88
CA LEU A 86 -6.65 -0.84 -18.06
C LEU A 86 -5.51 -0.18 -18.84
N ASP A 87 -5.29 -0.56 -20.10
CA ASP A 87 -4.25 0.09 -20.93
C ASP A 87 -4.49 1.59 -21.07
N ALA A 88 -5.74 1.99 -21.31
CA ALA A 88 -6.11 3.40 -21.39
C ALA A 88 -5.85 4.13 -20.06
N GLN A 89 -6.20 3.54 -18.92
CA GLN A 89 -5.98 4.15 -17.60
C GLN A 89 -4.50 4.18 -17.20
N MET A 90 -3.75 3.11 -17.48
CA MET A 90 -2.31 3.02 -17.19
C MET A 90 -1.49 3.97 -18.06
N GLY A 91 -1.97 4.27 -19.27
CA GLY A 91 -1.37 5.23 -20.20
C GLY A 91 -1.63 6.70 -19.86
N LEU A 92 -2.52 7.03 -18.92
CA LEU A 92 -2.71 8.41 -18.47
C LEU A 92 -1.43 8.95 -17.82
N PRO A 93 -0.99 10.19 -18.13
CA PRO A 93 0.12 10.81 -17.41
C PRO A 93 -0.26 10.94 -15.92
N SER A 94 0.73 10.88 -15.03
CA SER A 94 0.44 11.16 -13.63
C SER A 94 -0.02 12.61 -13.49
N SER A 95 -1.12 12.84 -12.77
CA SER A 95 -1.54 14.20 -12.43
C SER A 95 -0.56 14.84 -11.44
N THR A 96 -0.75 16.14 -11.13
CA THR A 96 0.11 16.92 -10.22
C THR A 96 0.58 16.10 -9.02
N GLY A 97 1.90 15.92 -8.91
CA GLY A 97 2.52 15.17 -7.82
C GLY A 97 2.30 15.83 -6.46
N GLY A 98 2.43 15.04 -5.41
CA GLY A 98 2.29 15.48 -4.03
C GLY A 98 3.26 16.61 -3.68
N TRP A 99 4.51 16.52 -4.13
CA TRP A 99 5.52 17.54 -3.83
C TRP A 99 5.12 18.90 -4.42
N ASP A 100 4.77 18.92 -5.71
CA ASP A 100 4.34 20.15 -6.40
C ASP A 100 3.00 20.67 -5.84
N TRP A 101 2.11 19.77 -5.43
CA TRP A 101 0.84 20.14 -4.80
C TRP A 101 1.02 20.88 -3.47
N LEU A 102 2.02 20.49 -2.67
CA LEU A 102 2.37 21.18 -1.43
C LEU A 102 3.00 22.55 -1.71
N THR A 103 3.91 22.62 -2.69
CA THR A 103 4.53 23.89 -3.10
C THR A 103 3.49 24.87 -3.62
N ALA A 104 2.54 24.43 -4.45
CA ALA A 104 1.47 25.27 -4.98
C ALA A 104 0.55 25.85 -3.90
N ARG A 105 0.53 25.25 -2.71
CA ARG A 105 -0.21 25.74 -1.53
C ARG A 105 0.59 26.66 -0.61
N GLY A 106 1.85 26.91 -0.93
CA GLY A 106 2.72 27.77 -0.13
C GLY A 106 3.38 27.06 1.05
N TYR A 107 3.26 25.73 1.17
CA TYR A 107 3.85 24.99 2.30
C TYR A 107 5.39 24.94 2.26
N SER A 108 6.02 25.38 1.17
CA SER A 108 7.48 25.55 1.08
C SER A 108 7.97 26.93 1.51
N ALA A 109 7.09 27.81 1.99
CA ALA A 109 7.46 29.15 2.45
C ALA A 109 8.39 29.08 3.68
N ILE A 110 9.41 29.95 3.69
CA ILE A 110 10.30 30.16 4.82
C ILE A 110 9.86 31.44 5.51
N ASP A 111 8.95 31.30 6.47
CA ASP A 111 8.36 32.38 7.23
C ASP A 111 8.00 31.92 8.66
N SER A 112 7.30 32.76 9.41
CA SER A 112 6.90 32.48 10.80
C SER A 112 5.99 31.26 10.97
N ASN A 113 5.45 30.68 9.89
CA ASN A 113 4.67 29.43 9.97
C ASN A 113 5.56 28.20 10.18
N LYS A 114 6.85 28.29 9.84
CA LYS A 114 7.87 27.26 10.09
C LYS A 114 7.45 25.87 9.58
N PHE A 115 6.88 25.81 8.36
CA PHE A 115 6.43 24.56 7.76
C PHE A 115 7.55 23.51 7.62
N TYR A 116 8.82 23.92 7.65
CA TYR A 116 9.97 23.02 7.68
C TYR A 116 10.06 22.15 8.95
N GLU A 117 9.26 22.43 9.99
CA GLU A 117 9.17 21.65 11.23
C GLU A 117 7.89 20.78 11.30
N MET A 118 7.02 20.83 10.28
CA MET A 118 5.65 20.31 10.33
C MET A 118 5.44 19.11 9.39
N ASP A 119 4.76 18.07 9.84
CA ASP A 119 4.54 16.83 9.09
C ASP A 119 3.10 16.64 8.56
N TYR A 120 2.12 17.22 9.24
CA TYR A 120 0.70 16.91 9.05
C TYR A 120 0.16 17.24 7.66
N HIS A 121 0.79 18.15 6.91
CA HIS A 121 0.45 18.47 5.52
C HIS A 121 0.64 17.28 4.57
N ALA A 122 1.45 16.28 4.95
CA ALA A 122 1.52 15.02 4.22
C ALA A 122 0.14 14.34 4.13
N ASN A 123 -0.69 14.43 5.18
CA ASN A 123 -2.05 13.90 5.16
C ASN A 123 -2.95 14.66 4.18
N TYR A 124 -2.83 16.00 4.16
CA TYR A 124 -3.64 16.85 3.26
C TYR A 124 -3.35 16.47 1.80
N MET A 125 -2.07 16.34 1.49
CA MET A 125 -1.58 15.89 0.19
C MET A 125 -2.08 14.48 -0.12
N ALA A 126 -1.85 13.50 0.77
CA ALA A 126 -2.18 12.10 0.50
C ALA A 126 -3.68 11.87 0.27
N TRP A 127 -4.53 12.49 1.08
CA TRP A 127 -5.99 12.40 0.90
C TRP A 127 -6.45 13.11 -0.37
N ASN A 128 -5.90 14.27 -0.72
CA ASN A 128 -6.18 14.91 -1.99
C ASN A 128 -5.83 13.98 -3.17
N GLN A 129 -4.64 13.38 -3.12
CA GLN A 129 -4.14 12.51 -4.18
C GLN A 129 -5.05 11.30 -4.40
N ILE A 130 -5.58 10.71 -3.34
CA ILE A 130 -6.48 9.53 -3.41
C ILE A 130 -7.90 9.93 -3.82
N LEU A 131 -8.44 11.01 -3.24
CA LEU A 131 -9.84 11.37 -3.39
C LEU A 131 -10.14 12.13 -4.69
N ALA A 132 -9.21 12.95 -5.19
CA ALA A 132 -9.49 13.89 -6.27
C ALA A 132 -8.67 13.70 -7.54
N SER A 133 -7.60 12.90 -7.53
CA SER A 133 -6.79 12.74 -8.74
C SER A 133 -7.55 11.97 -9.83
N PRO A 134 -7.42 12.40 -11.10
CA PRO A 134 -8.12 11.78 -12.23
C PRO A 134 -7.56 10.39 -12.61
N ASP A 135 -6.30 10.10 -12.27
CA ASP A 135 -5.59 8.85 -12.57
C ASP A 135 -5.82 7.77 -11.49
N GLY A 136 -7.10 7.42 -11.23
CA GLY A 136 -7.53 6.56 -10.12
C GLY A 136 -6.81 5.21 -10.02
N VAL A 137 -6.59 4.52 -11.14
CA VAL A 137 -5.85 3.24 -11.18
C VAL A 137 -4.41 3.43 -10.69
N ARG A 138 -3.73 4.51 -11.12
CA ARG A 138 -2.35 4.81 -10.68
C ARG A 138 -2.29 5.04 -9.18
N ARG A 139 -3.24 5.80 -8.63
CA ARG A 139 -3.32 6.08 -7.18
C ARG A 139 -3.64 4.83 -6.37
N ARG A 140 -4.45 3.92 -6.91
CA ARG A 140 -4.74 2.63 -6.28
C ARG A 140 -3.52 1.72 -6.21
N MET A 141 -2.76 1.63 -7.30
CA MET A 141 -1.51 0.86 -7.32
C MET A 141 -0.44 1.51 -6.45
N ALA A 142 -0.30 2.83 -6.47
CA ALA A 142 0.63 3.55 -5.59
C ALA A 142 0.29 3.33 -4.10
N LEU A 143 -0.99 3.31 -3.74
CA LEU A 143 -1.41 2.97 -2.38
C LEU A 143 -1.01 1.53 -2.01
N ALA A 144 -1.30 0.54 -2.86
CA ALA A 144 -0.90 -0.84 -2.62
C ALA A 144 0.64 -0.99 -2.51
N LEU A 145 1.39 -0.24 -3.32
CA LEU A 145 2.85 -0.20 -3.24
C LEU A 145 3.34 0.48 -1.96
N SER A 146 2.66 1.51 -1.45
CA SER A 146 3.01 2.18 -0.18
C SER A 146 2.84 1.27 1.04
N GLU A 147 1.99 0.26 0.91
CA GLU A 147 1.74 -0.77 1.92
C GLU A 147 2.74 -1.94 1.85
N PHE A 148 3.50 -2.03 0.76
CA PHE A 148 4.55 -3.02 0.55
C PHE A 148 5.94 -2.41 0.79
N PHE A 149 6.25 -1.29 0.12
CA PHE A 149 7.40 -0.44 0.41
C PHE A 149 7.00 0.55 1.50
N VAL A 150 7.01 0.09 2.74
CA VAL A 150 6.43 0.83 3.87
C VAL A 150 7.34 2.00 4.28
N VAL A 151 6.77 3.20 4.32
CA VAL A 151 7.31 4.37 5.03
C VAL A 151 6.15 5.07 5.76
N GLY A 152 6.30 5.28 7.06
CA GLY A 152 5.35 6.03 7.89
C GLY A 152 5.89 7.41 8.22
N ILE A 153 5.06 8.46 8.10
CA ILE A 153 5.47 9.86 8.35
C ILE A 153 6.08 10.07 9.76
N SER A 154 5.62 9.34 10.78
CA SER A 154 6.15 9.44 12.14
C SER A 154 7.63 9.04 12.24
N GLY A 155 8.06 8.10 11.38
CA GLY A 155 9.44 7.63 11.31
C GLY A 155 10.36 8.47 10.43
N VAL A 156 9.90 9.62 9.91
CA VAL A 156 10.74 10.58 9.18
C VAL A 156 10.83 11.94 9.88
N SER A 157 10.53 11.97 11.17
CA SER A 157 10.36 13.19 11.98
C SER A 157 11.65 13.96 12.29
N THR A 158 12.84 13.40 12.05
CA THR A 158 14.10 14.14 12.25
C THR A 158 14.48 15.02 11.05
N LEU A 159 13.82 14.82 9.91
CA LEU A 159 14.02 15.62 8.72
C LEU A 159 13.44 17.03 8.88
N SER A 160 14.10 18.01 8.28
CA SER A 160 13.42 19.26 7.91
C SER A 160 12.53 19.00 6.70
N TRP A 161 11.35 19.60 6.66
CA TRP A 161 10.36 19.37 5.59
C TRP A 161 9.89 17.89 5.46
N PRO A 162 9.54 17.19 6.55
CA PRO A 162 9.16 15.77 6.50
C PRO A 162 7.93 15.52 5.59
N GLN A 163 7.00 16.48 5.52
CA GLN A 163 5.87 16.45 4.60
C GLN A 163 6.27 16.41 3.12
N PHE A 164 7.33 17.12 2.73
CA PHE A 164 7.82 17.11 1.35
C PHE A 164 8.60 15.83 1.02
N ALA A 165 9.32 15.27 2.00
CA ALA A 165 9.96 13.96 1.83
C ALA A 165 8.92 12.86 1.58
N MET A 166 7.83 12.84 2.36
CA MET A 166 6.72 11.90 2.13
C MET A 166 5.93 12.17 0.85
N ALA A 167 5.77 13.44 0.46
CA ALA A 167 5.13 13.78 -0.79
C ALA A 167 5.93 13.30 -2.01
N HIS A 168 7.25 13.47 -1.99
CA HIS A 168 8.11 12.90 -3.02
C HIS A 168 8.12 11.36 -2.98
N TYR A 169 8.07 10.75 -1.79
CA TYR A 169 7.94 9.30 -1.68
C TYR A 169 6.67 8.79 -2.37
N TRP A 170 5.53 9.45 -2.16
CA TRP A 170 4.30 9.18 -2.90
C TRP A 170 4.47 9.34 -4.42
N ASP A 171 5.19 10.38 -4.86
CA ASP A 171 5.47 10.62 -6.28
C ASP A 171 6.31 9.51 -6.90
N ILE A 172 7.30 8.96 -6.18
CA ILE A 172 8.08 7.79 -6.62
C ILE A 172 7.14 6.61 -6.89
N LEU A 173 6.23 6.31 -5.97
CA LEU A 173 5.29 5.19 -6.10
C LEU A 173 4.34 5.40 -7.29
N CYS A 174 3.85 6.62 -7.50
CA CYS A 174 2.95 6.94 -8.61
C CYS A 174 3.64 6.88 -9.97
N ASN A 175 4.86 7.43 -10.07
CA ASN A 175 5.65 7.45 -11.30
C ASN A 175 6.08 6.04 -11.72
N ASN A 176 6.36 5.17 -10.74
CA ASN A 176 6.78 3.80 -10.99
C ASN A 176 5.65 2.77 -10.96
N ALA A 177 4.39 3.17 -10.72
CA ALA A 177 3.25 2.24 -10.57
C ALA A 177 3.08 1.26 -11.73
N PHE A 178 3.45 1.66 -12.95
CA PHE A 178 3.39 0.84 -14.16
C PHE A 178 4.77 0.66 -14.82
N GLY A 179 5.84 0.94 -14.07
CA GLY A 179 7.22 0.86 -14.52
C GLY A 179 7.82 -0.53 -14.30
N ASN A 180 9.13 -0.56 -14.03
CA ASN A 180 9.84 -1.80 -13.72
C ASN A 180 10.17 -1.87 -12.22
N TYR A 181 9.90 -3.03 -11.61
CA TYR A 181 10.16 -3.28 -10.20
C TYR A 181 11.61 -3.01 -9.80
N ARG A 182 12.59 -3.34 -10.65
CA ARG A 182 14.01 -3.06 -10.35
C ARG A 182 14.29 -1.57 -10.24
N LYS A 183 13.68 -0.74 -11.09
CA LYS A 183 13.79 0.72 -11.03
C LYS A 183 13.09 1.29 -9.81
N LEU A 184 11.87 0.79 -9.52
CA LEU A 184 11.14 1.16 -8.32
C LEU A 184 11.95 0.86 -7.05
N LEU A 185 12.56 -0.33 -6.96
CA LEU A 185 13.38 -0.74 -5.82
C LEU A 185 14.51 0.26 -5.58
N GLU A 186 15.21 0.70 -6.63
CA GLU A 186 16.29 1.69 -6.53
C GLU A 186 15.81 3.08 -6.14
N ASP A 187 14.71 3.54 -6.73
CA ASP A 187 14.13 4.85 -6.37
C ASP A 187 13.69 4.87 -4.91
N VAL A 188 13.10 3.77 -4.43
CA VAL A 188 12.76 3.59 -3.02
C VAL A 188 14.03 3.59 -2.16
N THR A 189 15.05 2.77 -2.50
CA THR A 189 16.33 2.69 -1.77
C THR A 189 16.99 4.07 -1.61
N LEU A 190 16.97 4.88 -2.67
CA LEU A 190 17.63 6.17 -2.70
C LEU A 190 16.75 7.34 -2.25
N SER A 191 15.47 7.11 -1.93
CA SER A 191 14.59 8.18 -1.47
C SER A 191 14.99 8.67 -0.07
N ILE A 192 14.85 9.98 0.16
CA ILE A 192 15.14 10.59 1.48
C ILE A 192 14.25 9.98 2.58
N ALA A 193 12.96 9.78 2.29
CA ALA A 193 12.00 9.27 3.27
C ALA A 193 12.35 7.83 3.69
N MET A 194 12.64 6.93 2.74
CA MET A 194 13.07 5.56 3.07
C MET A 194 14.44 5.54 3.75
N GLY A 195 15.36 6.40 3.30
CA GLY A 195 16.69 6.52 3.87
C GLY A 195 16.66 6.87 5.34
N GLU A 196 15.81 7.81 5.73
CA GLU A 196 15.55 8.17 7.13
C GLU A 196 14.85 7.01 7.88
N PHE A 197 13.77 6.48 7.30
CA PHE A 197 12.93 5.48 7.96
C PHE A 197 13.67 4.17 8.30
N LEU A 198 14.64 3.79 7.47
CA LEU A 198 15.41 2.55 7.61
C LEU A 198 16.93 2.79 7.76
N ASN A 199 17.33 3.96 8.22
CA ASN A 199 18.71 4.30 8.58
C ASN A 199 19.75 4.13 7.45
N THR A 200 19.35 4.18 6.18
CA THR A 200 20.32 4.26 5.07
C THR A 200 20.89 5.67 4.93
N LEU A 201 20.09 6.68 5.26
CA LEU A 201 20.50 8.07 5.26
C LEU A 201 21.58 8.30 6.33
N GLY A 202 22.79 8.56 5.89
CA GLY A 202 23.94 8.77 6.78
C GLY A 202 24.62 7.51 7.27
N ASN A 203 24.21 6.31 6.80
CA ASN A 203 24.89 5.04 7.11
C ASN A 203 26.37 5.12 6.71
N GLN A 204 27.25 4.56 7.53
CA GLN A 204 28.70 4.68 7.36
C GLN A 204 29.37 3.33 7.31
N LYS A 205 30.45 3.26 6.55
CA LYS A 205 31.39 2.14 6.58
C LYS A 205 31.92 1.87 7.99
N GLU A 206 32.36 0.64 8.14
CA GLU A 206 33.09 0.15 9.30
C GLU A 206 34.27 1.06 9.69
N ASP A 207 34.55 1.13 10.98
CA ASP A 207 35.69 1.86 11.53
C ASP A 207 36.25 1.09 12.72
N VAL A 208 37.43 0.49 12.52
CA VAL A 208 38.11 -0.35 13.50
C VAL A 208 38.55 0.42 14.75
N ALA A 209 38.75 1.74 14.66
CA ALA A 209 39.20 2.55 15.79
C ALA A 209 38.05 2.81 16.78
N THR A 210 36.83 2.95 16.26
CA THR A 210 35.62 3.21 17.07
C THR A 210 34.78 1.95 17.31
N GLY A 211 35.04 0.87 16.56
CA GLY A 211 34.21 -0.33 16.55
C GLY A 211 32.90 -0.17 15.77
N ARG A 212 32.73 0.92 15.01
CA ARG A 212 31.52 1.15 14.21
C ARG A 212 31.38 0.07 13.14
N LEU A 213 30.16 -0.43 12.97
CA LEU A 213 29.76 -1.29 11.86
C LEU A 213 28.68 -0.58 11.03
N PRO A 214 28.52 -0.95 9.74
CA PRO A 214 27.39 -0.50 8.93
C PRO A 214 26.04 -0.83 9.59
N ASP A 215 25.07 0.08 9.49
CA ASP A 215 23.69 -0.18 9.93
C ASP A 215 23.05 -1.25 9.03
N GLU A 216 22.49 -2.28 9.67
CA GLU A 216 21.93 -3.45 9.02
C GLU A 216 20.43 -3.35 8.70
N ASN A 217 19.73 -2.33 9.21
CA ASN A 217 18.28 -2.24 9.17
C ASN A 217 17.77 -2.33 7.72
N TYR A 218 18.20 -1.42 6.84
CA TYR A 218 17.79 -1.48 5.43
C TYR A 218 18.17 -2.79 4.73
N SER A 219 19.35 -3.35 5.02
CA SER A 219 19.76 -4.63 4.40
C SER A 219 18.86 -5.80 4.80
N ARG A 220 18.36 -5.79 6.03
CA ARG A 220 17.38 -6.78 6.51
C ARG A 220 16.02 -6.54 5.88
N GLU A 221 15.53 -5.31 5.93
CA GLU A 221 14.18 -4.97 5.46
C GLU A 221 14.04 -5.10 3.94
N VAL A 222 15.06 -4.70 3.17
CA VAL A 222 15.03 -4.85 1.71
C VAL A 222 14.94 -6.32 1.29
N MET A 223 15.56 -7.24 2.04
CA MET A 223 15.43 -8.68 1.82
C MET A 223 14.08 -9.20 2.32
N GLN A 224 13.75 -8.97 3.59
CA GLN A 224 12.63 -9.65 4.24
C GLN A 224 11.25 -9.06 3.92
N LEU A 225 11.15 -7.74 3.69
CA LEU A 225 9.88 -7.06 3.47
C LEU A 225 9.67 -6.67 2.02
N PHE A 226 10.74 -6.27 1.35
CA PHE A 226 10.62 -5.64 0.03
C PHE A 226 11.02 -6.52 -1.13
N THR A 227 11.59 -7.71 -0.94
CA THR A 227 12.01 -8.54 -2.08
C THR A 227 11.75 -10.03 -1.88
N ILE A 228 12.47 -10.71 -0.98
CA ILE A 228 12.58 -12.17 -0.97
C ILE A 228 11.86 -12.84 0.20
N GLY A 229 11.42 -12.10 1.21
CA GLY A 229 10.75 -12.69 2.37
C GLY A 229 11.68 -13.53 3.24
N LEU A 230 11.18 -14.01 4.38
CA LEU A 230 11.95 -14.82 5.32
C LEU A 230 12.18 -16.26 4.83
N GLN A 231 11.26 -16.80 4.03
CA GLN A 231 11.24 -18.22 3.63
C GLN A 231 11.30 -18.37 2.12
N GLN A 232 12.01 -19.39 1.64
CA GLN A 232 12.04 -19.75 0.22
C GLN A 232 10.64 -20.16 -0.25
N LEU A 233 10.27 -19.69 -1.45
CA LEU A 233 8.96 -19.90 -2.04
C LEU A 233 9.06 -20.70 -3.33
N ASN A 234 8.12 -21.63 -3.52
CA ASN A 234 7.78 -22.13 -4.83
C ASN A 234 7.15 -21.00 -5.66
N LEU A 235 7.09 -21.18 -6.99
CA LEU A 235 6.52 -20.18 -7.89
C LEU A 235 5.06 -19.85 -7.57
N ASP A 236 4.31 -20.79 -7.01
CA ASP A 236 2.93 -20.65 -6.57
C ASP A 236 2.77 -19.98 -5.19
N GLY A 237 3.87 -19.48 -4.60
CA GLY A 237 3.89 -18.82 -3.31
C GLY A 237 3.77 -19.75 -2.10
N THR A 238 3.75 -21.06 -2.30
CA THR A 238 3.87 -22.03 -1.19
C THR A 238 5.30 -22.09 -0.67
N VAL A 239 5.46 -22.35 0.62
CA VAL A 239 6.78 -22.40 1.27
C VAL A 239 7.52 -23.67 0.86
N VAL A 240 8.78 -23.52 0.43
CA VAL A 240 9.69 -24.65 0.19
C VAL A 240 10.01 -25.32 1.50
N LYS A 241 9.89 -26.65 1.54
CA LYS A 241 10.19 -27.45 2.72
C LYS A 241 11.22 -28.54 2.42
N VAL A 242 12.19 -28.68 3.31
CA VAL A 242 13.12 -29.81 3.34
C VAL A 242 12.90 -30.58 4.64
N ASN A 243 12.65 -31.89 4.55
CA ASN A 243 12.28 -32.73 5.70
C ASN A 243 11.09 -32.18 6.52
N GLY A 244 10.16 -31.49 5.86
CA GLY A 244 8.97 -30.90 6.50
C GLY A 244 9.17 -29.52 7.14
N ALA A 245 10.40 -29.02 7.25
CA ALA A 245 10.71 -27.70 7.79
C ALA A 245 10.83 -26.64 6.67
N PRO A 246 10.33 -25.39 6.88
CA PRO A 246 10.61 -24.26 5.99
C PRO A 246 12.10 -24.05 5.78
N VAL A 247 12.47 -23.57 4.60
CA VAL A 247 13.85 -23.16 4.27
C VAL A 247 13.94 -21.64 4.31
N ASP A 248 14.89 -21.09 5.06
CA ASP A 248 15.10 -19.65 5.13
C ASP A 248 15.67 -19.10 3.82
N SER A 249 15.26 -17.88 3.44
CA SER A 249 15.72 -17.21 2.22
C SER A 249 17.13 -16.66 2.34
N PHE A 250 17.54 -16.27 3.55
CA PHE A 250 18.82 -15.63 3.83
C PHE A 250 19.23 -15.87 5.29
N THR A 251 20.48 -15.59 5.59
CA THR A 251 21.09 -15.72 6.91
C THR A 251 21.48 -14.36 7.47
N GLN A 252 21.79 -14.29 8.77
CA GLN A 252 22.35 -13.08 9.36
C GLN A 252 23.67 -12.64 8.67
N SER A 253 24.45 -13.57 8.12
CA SER A 253 25.67 -13.22 7.38
C SER A 253 25.35 -12.45 6.10
N ASP A 254 24.28 -12.81 5.39
CA ASP A 254 23.83 -12.09 4.20
C ASP A 254 23.47 -10.64 4.55
N VAL A 255 22.77 -10.44 5.68
CA VAL A 255 22.42 -9.11 6.21
C VAL A 255 23.67 -8.27 6.47
N SER A 256 24.59 -8.76 7.32
CA SER A 256 25.79 -8.02 7.70
C SER A 256 26.69 -7.68 6.50
N ASN A 257 26.77 -8.55 5.50
CA ASN A 257 27.54 -8.29 4.29
C ASN A 257 26.85 -7.28 3.38
N LEU A 258 25.55 -7.44 3.15
CA LEU A 258 24.78 -6.54 2.30
C LEU A 258 24.72 -5.11 2.88
N ALA A 259 24.71 -4.96 4.20
CA ALA A 259 24.76 -3.67 4.89
C ALA A 259 25.91 -2.76 4.42
N ARG A 260 27.07 -3.35 4.08
CA ARG A 260 28.24 -2.60 3.54
C ARG A 260 27.88 -1.81 2.28
N VAL A 261 27.04 -2.39 1.41
CA VAL A 261 26.65 -1.78 0.13
C VAL A 261 25.85 -0.49 0.34
N PHE A 262 25.08 -0.40 1.42
CA PHE A 262 24.21 0.74 1.71
C PHE A 262 24.90 1.84 2.53
N THR A 263 26.22 1.80 2.66
CA THR A 263 26.99 2.84 3.35
C THR A 263 27.36 4.00 2.42
N GLY A 264 27.45 5.20 2.98
CA GLY A 264 27.90 6.41 2.28
C GLY A 264 26.78 7.22 1.62
N TYR A 265 25.53 6.79 1.68
CA TYR A 265 24.40 7.57 1.14
C TYR A 265 24.00 8.69 2.10
N GLN A 266 23.90 9.92 1.58
CA GLN A 266 23.57 11.11 2.34
C GLN A 266 22.64 12.01 1.52
N ALA A 267 21.91 12.91 2.17
CA ALA A 267 21.06 13.87 1.48
C ALA A 267 21.89 14.81 0.58
N ASP A 268 21.33 15.20 -0.57
CA ASP A 268 21.98 16.12 -1.50
C ASP A 268 21.74 17.58 -1.11
N ASP A 269 22.74 18.18 -0.47
CA ASP A 269 22.76 19.58 0.01
C ASP A 269 23.12 20.63 -1.05
N SER A 270 23.13 20.26 -2.34
CA SER A 270 23.52 21.15 -3.43
C SER A 270 22.78 22.50 -3.45
N GLU A 271 21.56 22.57 -2.93
CA GLU A 271 20.74 23.79 -2.84
C GLU A 271 21.08 24.69 -1.63
N GLY A 272 21.80 24.13 -0.65
CA GLY A 272 22.24 24.81 0.56
C GLY A 272 21.20 24.86 1.69
N PHE A 273 21.41 25.83 2.58
CA PHE A 273 20.69 25.97 3.85
C PHE A 273 20.15 27.39 4.02
N PHE A 274 19.25 27.58 4.97
CA PHE A 274 18.83 28.87 5.52
C PHE A 274 18.90 28.82 7.05
N ASP A 275 18.88 29.97 7.71
CA ASP A 275 18.78 30.07 9.17
C ASP A 275 17.32 30.09 9.59
N SER A 276 16.96 29.30 10.62
CA SER A 276 15.59 29.25 11.15
C SER A 276 15.08 30.64 11.54
N VAL A 277 13.77 30.83 11.42
CA VAL A 277 13.15 32.16 11.58
C VAL A 277 13.23 32.69 13.01
N ASP A 278 13.22 31.80 14.01
CA ASP A 278 13.28 32.16 15.43
C ASP A 278 14.71 32.20 15.98
N THR A 279 14.94 33.01 17.02
CA THR A 279 16.21 33.12 17.76
C THR A 279 16.19 32.26 19.04
N PRO A 280 17.26 31.49 19.37
CA PRO A 280 18.51 31.35 18.62
C PRO A 280 18.33 30.55 17.33
N SER A 281 18.91 31.05 16.23
CA SER A 281 18.73 30.44 14.93
C SER A 281 19.58 29.18 14.77
N TYR A 282 19.08 28.22 13.99
CA TYR A 282 19.79 27.01 13.60
C TYR A 282 19.68 26.78 12.08
N ARG A 283 20.61 26.00 11.51
CA ARG A 283 20.65 25.78 10.06
C ARG A 283 19.63 24.73 9.62
N VAL A 284 18.82 25.06 8.62
CA VAL A 284 17.80 24.20 8.02
C VAL A 284 18.11 23.97 6.55
N ARG A 285 17.96 22.74 6.05
CA ARG A 285 18.15 22.42 4.62
C ARG A 285 17.05 23.09 3.78
N LYS A 286 17.38 23.59 2.60
CA LYS A 286 16.34 24.06 1.66
C LYS A 286 15.56 22.88 1.08
N VAL A 287 14.26 23.06 0.90
CA VAL A 287 13.26 22.02 0.64
C VAL A 287 13.62 21.03 -0.48
N GLY A 288 14.32 21.45 -1.55
CA GLY A 288 14.51 20.58 -2.72
C GLY A 288 15.38 19.35 -2.48
N TYR A 289 16.10 19.22 -1.36
CA TYR A 289 16.79 17.97 -1.02
C TYR A 289 15.81 16.79 -0.86
N THR A 290 14.57 17.06 -0.43
CA THR A 290 13.52 16.05 -0.19
C THR A 290 13.10 15.28 -1.45
N ARG A 291 13.29 15.88 -2.64
CA ARG A 291 12.92 15.31 -3.94
C ARG A 291 14.09 14.84 -4.79
N ARG A 292 15.30 14.83 -4.23
CA ARG A 292 16.50 14.32 -4.91
C ARG A 292 16.85 12.95 -4.34
N PRO A 293 17.34 12.01 -5.16
CA PRO A 293 17.94 10.78 -4.64
C PRO A 293 19.07 11.12 -3.66
N MET A 294 19.27 10.29 -2.63
CA MET A 294 20.45 10.35 -1.78
C MET A 294 21.71 10.26 -2.63
N LYS A 295 22.68 11.11 -2.31
CA LYS A 295 23.98 11.19 -2.96
C LYS A 295 24.98 10.31 -2.25
N LEU A 296 25.78 9.57 -3.02
CA LEU A 296 26.88 8.77 -2.49
C LEU A 296 28.07 9.65 -2.09
N ASN A 297 28.60 9.41 -0.91
CA ASN A 297 29.88 9.91 -0.42
C ASN A 297 30.88 8.75 -0.33
N ALA A 298 31.76 8.66 -1.33
CA ALA A 298 32.74 7.57 -1.45
C ALA A 298 33.63 7.42 -0.19
N ASN A 299 33.94 8.52 0.50
CA ASN A 299 34.77 8.46 1.72
C ASN A 299 34.11 7.68 2.86
N ARG A 300 32.76 7.59 2.85
CA ARG A 300 31.95 6.89 3.86
C ARG A 300 31.41 5.56 3.37
N HIS A 301 31.70 5.16 2.14
CA HIS A 301 31.34 3.87 1.58
C HIS A 301 32.35 2.77 1.96
N SER A 302 31.86 1.58 2.27
CA SER A 302 32.68 0.42 2.59
C SER A 302 33.32 -0.12 1.31
N MET A 303 34.64 -0.33 1.33
CA MET A 303 35.38 -0.90 0.20
C MET A 303 35.70 -2.38 0.42
N LEU A 304 35.17 -2.99 1.48
CA LEU A 304 35.35 -4.41 1.75
C LEU A 304 34.48 -5.23 0.79
N GLU A 305 34.92 -6.47 0.53
CA GLU A 305 34.11 -7.44 -0.19
C GLU A 305 32.78 -7.69 0.57
N ALA A 306 31.68 -7.87 -0.15
CA ALA A 306 30.41 -8.33 0.42
C ALA A 306 29.93 -9.60 -0.30
N ARG A 307 29.55 -10.61 0.48
CA ARG A 307 28.94 -11.86 -0.02
C ARG A 307 27.55 -12.02 0.56
N PHE A 308 26.56 -12.18 -0.29
CA PHE A 308 25.16 -12.39 0.11
C PHE A 308 24.41 -13.12 -0.99
N LEU A 309 23.51 -14.03 -0.63
CA LEU A 309 22.64 -14.75 -1.57
C LEU A 309 23.40 -15.44 -2.73
N GLY A 310 24.65 -15.87 -2.48
CA GLY A 310 25.54 -16.44 -3.49
C GLY A 310 26.22 -15.43 -4.43
N ALA A 311 25.86 -14.15 -4.37
CA ALA A 311 26.53 -13.09 -5.11
C ALA A 311 27.77 -12.56 -4.37
N VAL A 312 28.66 -11.91 -5.13
CA VAL A 312 29.87 -11.26 -4.61
C VAL A 312 29.95 -9.84 -5.15
N VAL A 313 30.05 -8.87 -4.26
CA VAL A 313 30.55 -7.52 -4.55
C VAL A 313 32.04 -7.52 -4.24
N PRO A 314 32.92 -7.46 -5.26
CA PRO A 314 34.37 -7.51 -5.04
C PRO A 314 34.86 -6.38 -4.13
N ALA A 315 35.92 -6.65 -3.36
CA ALA A 315 36.61 -5.59 -2.63
C ALA A 315 37.08 -4.48 -3.58
N GLY A 316 36.97 -3.22 -3.14
CA GLY A 316 37.31 -2.05 -3.94
C GLY A 316 36.22 -1.60 -4.94
N THR A 317 35.03 -2.21 -4.93
CA THR A 317 33.93 -1.79 -5.82
C THR A 317 33.38 -0.42 -5.40
N GLU A 318 33.29 0.51 -6.35
CA GLU A 318 32.67 1.83 -6.13
C GLU A 318 31.19 1.70 -5.74
N GLY A 319 30.73 2.55 -4.83
CA GLY A 319 29.43 2.34 -4.16
C GLY A 319 28.20 2.31 -5.08
N SER A 320 28.20 3.07 -6.17
CA SER A 320 27.10 3.00 -7.15
C SER A 320 27.09 1.67 -7.92
N ALA A 321 28.27 1.12 -8.21
CA ALA A 321 28.40 -0.20 -8.83
C ALA A 321 28.05 -1.32 -7.84
N ALA A 322 28.45 -1.17 -6.57
CA ALA A 322 28.08 -2.08 -5.49
C ALA A 322 26.55 -2.13 -5.30
N LEU A 323 25.90 -0.96 -5.26
CA LEU A 323 24.43 -0.85 -5.17
C LEU A 323 23.75 -1.53 -6.36
N LYS A 324 24.25 -1.32 -7.57
CA LYS A 324 23.72 -1.98 -8.76
C LYS A 324 23.78 -3.51 -8.61
N ILE A 325 24.93 -4.06 -8.22
CA ILE A 325 25.09 -5.51 -8.01
C ILE A 325 24.09 -6.03 -6.95
N ALA A 326 23.96 -5.32 -5.82
CA ALA A 326 23.02 -5.68 -4.76
C ALA A 326 21.57 -5.71 -5.23
N LEU A 327 21.09 -4.61 -5.80
CA LEU A 327 19.69 -4.51 -6.22
C LEU A 327 19.39 -5.44 -7.40
N ASP A 328 20.34 -5.68 -8.31
CA ASP A 328 20.19 -6.67 -9.39
C ASP A 328 20.10 -8.09 -8.83
N THR A 329 20.94 -8.44 -7.84
CA THR A 329 20.90 -9.75 -7.17
C THR A 329 19.55 -9.98 -6.49
N LEU A 330 19.08 -8.99 -5.72
CA LEU A 330 17.77 -9.08 -5.05
C LEU A 330 16.64 -9.22 -6.06
N PHE A 331 16.63 -8.41 -7.12
CA PHE A 331 15.60 -8.44 -8.16
C PHE A 331 15.56 -9.77 -8.93
N GLN A 332 16.71 -10.39 -9.17
CA GLN A 332 16.81 -11.67 -9.87
C GLN A 332 16.48 -12.88 -8.99
N HIS A 333 16.34 -12.69 -7.68
CA HIS A 333 16.03 -13.79 -6.78
C HIS A 333 14.65 -14.40 -7.11
N PRO A 334 14.52 -15.75 -7.13
CA PRO A 334 13.29 -16.43 -7.55
C PRO A 334 12.07 -16.11 -6.68
N ASN A 335 12.26 -15.80 -5.38
CA ASN A 335 11.16 -15.45 -4.49
C ASN A 335 10.43 -14.15 -4.85
N VAL A 336 11.05 -13.21 -5.58
CA VAL A 336 10.47 -11.85 -5.73
C VAL A 336 9.09 -11.89 -6.39
N GLY A 337 8.96 -12.67 -7.47
CA GLY A 337 7.69 -12.84 -8.19
C GLY A 337 6.54 -13.33 -7.30
N PRO A 338 6.63 -14.51 -6.66
CA PRO A 338 5.58 -15.01 -5.78
C PRO A 338 5.38 -14.16 -4.52
N PHE A 339 6.45 -13.61 -3.94
CA PHE A 339 6.36 -12.81 -2.72
C PHE A 339 5.62 -11.49 -2.95
N PHE A 340 6.00 -10.75 -3.99
CA PHE A 340 5.32 -9.52 -4.39
C PHE A 340 3.91 -9.80 -4.91
N GLY A 341 3.77 -10.79 -5.81
CA GLY A 341 2.50 -11.16 -6.43
C GLY A 341 1.42 -11.49 -5.40
N ARG A 342 1.72 -12.36 -4.42
CA ARG A 342 0.78 -12.71 -3.35
C ARG A 342 0.31 -11.48 -2.57
N GLN A 343 1.22 -10.60 -2.16
CA GLN A 343 0.87 -9.43 -1.37
C GLN A 343 0.05 -8.40 -2.16
N MET A 344 0.34 -8.22 -3.46
CA MET A 344 -0.46 -7.33 -4.30
C MET A 344 -1.86 -7.88 -4.56
N ILE A 345 -2.02 -9.19 -4.73
CA ILE A 345 -3.35 -9.82 -4.78
C ILE A 345 -4.10 -9.56 -3.46
N GLN A 346 -3.44 -9.68 -2.31
CA GLN A 346 -4.02 -9.36 -1.01
C GLN A 346 -4.44 -7.90 -0.89
N ARG A 347 -3.64 -6.95 -1.38
CA ARG A 347 -4.00 -5.53 -1.35
C ARG A 347 -5.20 -5.22 -2.26
N LEU A 348 -5.31 -5.88 -3.41
CA LEU A 348 -6.23 -5.47 -4.48
C LEU A 348 -7.52 -6.31 -4.60
N VAL A 349 -7.47 -7.61 -4.32
CA VAL A 349 -8.56 -8.55 -4.69
C VAL A 349 -9.04 -9.39 -3.51
N CYS A 350 -8.19 -10.21 -2.90
CA CYS A 350 -8.63 -11.15 -1.85
C CYS A 350 -7.54 -11.50 -0.84
N SER A 351 -7.93 -11.73 0.41
CA SER A 351 -6.98 -11.94 1.51
C SER A 351 -6.25 -13.29 1.48
N ASN A 352 -6.86 -14.31 0.83
CA ASN A 352 -6.36 -15.68 0.76
C ASN A 352 -6.36 -16.19 -0.70
N PRO A 353 -5.45 -15.71 -1.56
CA PRO A 353 -5.40 -16.14 -2.95
C PRO A 353 -4.97 -17.61 -3.07
N SER A 354 -5.47 -18.31 -4.10
CA SER A 354 -5.02 -19.67 -4.36
C SER A 354 -3.54 -19.69 -4.78
N PRO A 355 -2.81 -20.80 -4.54
CA PRO A 355 -1.46 -20.96 -5.08
C PRO A 355 -1.42 -20.83 -6.62
N ALA A 356 -2.46 -21.30 -7.31
CA ALA A 356 -2.54 -21.20 -8.76
C ALA A 356 -2.59 -19.74 -9.24
N TYR A 357 -3.34 -18.88 -8.54
CA TYR A 357 -3.38 -17.45 -8.82
C TYR A 357 -2.02 -16.80 -8.61
N VAL A 358 -1.38 -17.04 -7.45
CA VAL A 358 -0.05 -16.52 -7.17
C VAL A 358 0.96 -16.99 -8.22
N GLY A 359 0.90 -18.27 -8.63
CA GLY A 359 1.77 -18.84 -9.66
C GLY A 359 1.63 -18.17 -11.03
N ARG A 360 0.39 -17.86 -11.46
CA ARG A 360 0.14 -17.15 -12.72
C ARG A 360 0.71 -15.73 -12.69
N VAL A 361 0.48 -15.00 -11.59
CA VAL A 361 1.01 -13.63 -11.41
C VAL A 361 2.54 -13.63 -11.32
N ALA A 362 3.12 -14.58 -10.58
CA ALA A 362 4.57 -14.73 -10.46
C ALA A 362 5.24 -15.09 -11.80
N ALA A 363 4.59 -15.90 -12.64
CA ALA A 363 5.06 -16.18 -13.99
C ALA A 363 5.12 -14.90 -14.85
N VAL A 364 4.11 -14.04 -14.76
CA VAL A 364 4.09 -12.73 -15.45
C VAL A 364 5.16 -11.78 -14.89
N PHE A 365 5.36 -11.76 -13.57
CA PHE A 365 6.48 -11.03 -12.98
C PHE A 365 7.82 -11.52 -13.54
N ASN A 366 7.99 -12.84 -13.68
CA ASN A 366 9.22 -13.40 -14.20
C ASN A 366 9.45 -13.09 -15.68
N ASN A 367 8.36 -13.00 -16.46
CA ASN A 367 8.37 -12.65 -17.87
C ASN A 367 6.99 -12.16 -18.30
N ASN A 368 6.88 -10.91 -18.75
CA ASN A 368 5.63 -10.31 -19.25
C ASN A 368 5.15 -10.83 -20.63
N GLY A 369 5.72 -11.93 -21.13
CA GLY A 369 5.49 -12.45 -22.48
C GLY A 369 6.39 -11.82 -23.55
N LYS A 370 7.19 -10.79 -23.21
CA LYS A 370 8.17 -10.13 -24.09
C LYS A 370 9.60 -10.27 -23.59
N GLY A 371 9.86 -11.15 -22.62
CA GLY A 371 11.17 -11.36 -22.02
C GLY A 371 11.54 -10.31 -20.97
N VAL A 372 10.60 -9.47 -20.51
CA VAL A 372 10.86 -8.45 -19.49
C VAL A 372 10.39 -8.96 -18.14
N ARG A 373 11.33 -9.07 -17.19
CA ARG A 373 11.06 -9.34 -15.77
C ARG A 373 10.63 -8.07 -15.06
N GLY A 374 9.70 -8.16 -14.12
CA GLY A 374 9.31 -7.08 -13.21
C GLY A 374 8.53 -5.95 -13.85
N ASP A 375 7.89 -6.17 -15.00
CA ASP A 375 6.97 -5.21 -15.62
C ASP A 375 5.70 -5.08 -14.76
N LEU A 376 5.58 -3.98 -14.02
CA LEU A 376 4.49 -3.78 -13.08
C LEU A 376 3.15 -3.54 -13.77
N ALA A 377 3.12 -2.96 -14.97
CA ALA A 377 1.90 -2.83 -15.75
C ALA A 377 1.33 -4.22 -16.08
N ALA A 378 2.19 -5.11 -16.55
CA ALA A 378 1.80 -6.49 -16.86
C ALA A 378 1.37 -7.26 -15.60
N VAL A 379 2.09 -7.11 -14.49
CA VAL A 379 1.77 -7.78 -13.21
C VAL A 379 0.42 -7.31 -12.65
N PHE A 380 0.17 -6.00 -12.57
CA PHE A 380 -1.11 -5.49 -12.08
C PHE A 380 -2.26 -5.85 -13.00
N LYS A 381 -2.04 -5.85 -14.32
CA LYS A 381 -3.05 -6.36 -15.26
C LYS A 381 -3.35 -7.83 -15.00
N ALA A 382 -2.33 -8.69 -14.88
CA ALA A 382 -2.50 -10.11 -14.59
C ALA A 382 -3.27 -10.38 -13.29
N ILE A 383 -3.05 -9.57 -12.25
CA ILE A 383 -3.85 -9.61 -11.00
C ILE A 383 -5.32 -9.26 -11.32
N LEU A 384 -5.56 -8.08 -11.89
CA LEU A 384 -6.93 -7.56 -12.04
C LEU A 384 -7.77 -8.31 -13.08
N THR A 385 -7.12 -9.04 -13.99
CA THR A 385 -7.77 -9.84 -15.04
C THR A 385 -7.67 -11.34 -14.78
N ASP A 386 -7.27 -11.78 -13.59
CA ASP A 386 -7.27 -13.21 -13.28
C ASP A 386 -8.71 -13.75 -13.19
N THR A 387 -8.89 -15.04 -13.51
CA THR A 387 -10.20 -15.71 -13.39
C THR A 387 -10.70 -15.67 -11.94
N GLU A 388 -9.83 -15.81 -10.94
CA GLU A 388 -10.25 -15.69 -9.53
C GLU A 388 -10.70 -14.27 -9.17
N ALA A 389 -10.20 -13.24 -9.84
CA ALA A 389 -10.60 -11.86 -9.61
C ALA A 389 -11.90 -11.47 -10.34
N THR A 390 -12.22 -12.14 -11.45
CA THR A 390 -13.26 -11.71 -12.39
C THR A 390 -14.47 -12.65 -12.46
N ASP A 391 -14.30 -13.94 -12.20
CA ASP A 391 -15.38 -14.93 -12.27
C ASP A 391 -16.38 -14.80 -11.11
N GLU A 392 -17.64 -15.11 -11.41
CA GLU A 392 -18.72 -15.06 -10.42
C GLU A 392 -18.64 -16.18 -9.37
N ALA A 393 -17.86 -17.24 -9.63
CA ALA A 393 -17.67 -18.36 -8.69
C ALA A 393 -17.10 -17.90 -7.34
N GLY A 394 -16.32 -16.81 -7.31
CA GLY A 394 -15.81 -16.22 -6.07
C GLY A 394 -16.90 -15.63 -5.18
N LEU A 395 -18.03 -15.20 -5.74
CA LEU A 395 -19.10 -14.49 -5.00
C LEU A 395 -19.77 -15.39 -3.96
N SER A 396 -19.98 -16.66 -4.29
CA SER A 396 -20.54 -17.66 -3.38
C SER A 396 -19.49 -18.39 -2.55
N ASN A 397 -18.21 -18.24 -2.86
CA ASN A 397 -17.12 -18.88 -2.12
C ASN A 397 -16.91 -18.16 -0.77
N PRO A 398 -17.04 -18.85 0.38
CA PRO A 398 -16.82 -18.26 1.71
C PRO A 398 -15.34 -17.99 2.01
N SER A 399 -14.41 -18.52 1.21
CA SER A 399 -12.96 -18.36 1.37
C SER A 399 -12.38 -17.26 0.47
N PHE A 400 -13.24 -16.61 -0.33
CA PHE A 400 -12.85 -15.58 -1.28
C PHE A 400 -13.33 -14.18 -0.84
N GLY A 401 -12.52 -13.18 -1.19
CA GLY A 401 -12.71 -11.78 -0.83
C GLY A 401 -11.70 -11.29 0.21
N LYS A 402 -11.84 -10.02 0.57
CA LYS A 402 -11.07 -9.35 1.63
C LYS A 402 -11.95 -8.39 2.41
N LEU A 403 -11.58 -8.07 3.64
CA LEU A 403 -12.17 -6.93 4.31
C LEU A 403 -11.67 -5.64 3.61
N ARG A 404 -12.58 -4.76 3.19
CA ARG A 404 -12.23 -3.44 2.67
C ARG A 404 -11.49 -2.68 3.75
N GLU A 405 -10.32 -2.15 3.42
CA GLU A 405 -9.52 -1.36 4.34
C GLU A 405 -10.20 -0.03 4.70
N PRO A 406 -10.15 0.45 5.96
CA PRO A 406 -10.84 1.67 6.36
C PRO A 406 -10.56 2.88 5.46
N MET A 407 -9.30 3.11 5.05
CA MET A 407 -8.99 4.24 4.17
C MET A 407 -9.55 4.07 2.75
N VAL A 408 -9.65 2.82 2.26
CA VAL A 408 -10.23 2.50 0.95
C VAL A 408 -11.75 2.70 0.96
N ARG A 409 -12.44 2.46 2.08
CA ARG A 409 -13.87 2.76 2.24
C ARG A 409 -14.13 4.26 2.07
N ILE A 410 -13.29 5.11 2.68
CA ILE A 410 -13.39 6.57 2.53
C ILE A 410 -13.01 7.02 1.13
N ALA A 411 -12.00 6.42 0.51
CA ALA A 411 -11.65 6.67 -0.88
C ALA A 411 -12.81 6.34 -1.84
N GLN A 412 -13.46 5.18 -1.64
CA GLN A 412 -14.63 4.77 -2.42
C GLN A 412 -15.77 5.76 -2.26
N TRP A 413 -16.13 6.10 -1.02
CA TRP A 413 -17.18 7.10 -0.73
C TRP A 413 -16.87 8.43 -1.43
N GLY A 414 -15.69 9.00 -1.16
CA GLY A 414 -15.34 10.31 -1.68
C GLY A 414 -15.33 10.37 -3.21
N ARG A 415 -14.85 9.32 -3.88
CA ARG A 415 -14.87 9.28 -5.35
C ARG A 415 -16.26 9.01 -5.92
N THR A 416 -17.03 8.10 -5.33
CA THR A 416 -18.40 7.77 -5.78
C THR A 416 -19.30 9.00 -5.73
N PHE A 417 -19.19 9.79 -4.67
CA PHE A 417 -20.00 10.99 -4.44
C PHE A 417 -19.23 12.28 -4.70
N LYS A 418 -18.22 12.24 -5.58
CA LYS A 418 -17.53 13.41 -6.16
C LYS A 418 -17.14 14.48 -5.13
N ILE A 419 -16.50 14.04 -4.05
CA ILE A 419 -16.11 14.90 -2.95
C ILE A 419 -15.19 16.02 -3.44
N LYS A 420 -15.42 17.23 -2.93
CA LYS A 420 -14.63 18.42 -3.28
C LYS A 420 -14.33 19.24 -2.04
N SER A 421 -13.22 19.95 -2.07
CA SER A 421 -12.95 21.03 -1.12
C SER A 421 -13.55 22.33 -1.66
N ILE A 422 -14.47 22.96 -0.93
CA ILE A 422 -15.12 24.23 -1.31
C ILE A 422 -14.09 25.35 -1.43
N LYS A 423 -13.08 25.34 -0.57
CA LYS A 423 -12.03 26.36 -0.46
C LYS A 423 -10.68 25.90 -1.02
N GLY A 424 -10.60 24.67 -1.52
CA GLY A 424 -9.38 24.09 -2.09
C GLY A 424 -8.32 23.65 -1.07
N THR A 425 -8.62 23.69 0.24
CA THR A 425 -7.64 23.48 1.31
C THR A 425 -7.21 22.02 1.44
N TRP A 426 -8.14 21.08 1.34
CA TRP A 426 -7.92 19.65 1.61
C TRP A 426 -7.27 19.38 2.97
N LYS A 427 -7.58 20.19 3.99
CA LYS A 427 -7.06 20.07 5.37
C LYS A 427 -7.61 18.84 6.12
N ILE A 428 -7.46 17.65 5.55
CA ILE A 428 -7.84 16.36 6.12
C ILE A 428 -6.68 15.88 6.99
N GLY A 429 -6.78 16.13 8.30
CA GLY A 429 -5.76 15.71 9.26
C GLY A 429 -5.66 14.19 9.41
N ASN A 430 -4.76 13.74 10.30
CA ASN A 430 -4.72 12.34 10.69
C ASN A 430 -6.04 11.99 11.42
N PRO A 431 -6.88 11.07 10.90
CA PRO A 431 -8.17 10.76 11.50
C PRO A 431 -8.06 9.98 12.82
N ASN A 432 -6.86 9.62 13.28
CA ASN A 432 -6.64 8.71 14.42
C ASN A 432 -6.23 9.41 15.73
N PHE A 433 -6.57 10.69 15.89
CA PHE A 433 -6.26 11.47 17.11
C PHE A 433 -7.16 11.13 18.31
N SER A 434 -8.28 10.43 18.08
CA SER A 434 -9.25 10.05 19.11
C SER A 434 -9.73 8.63 18.90
N ALA A 435 -9.65 7.78 19.92
CA ALA A 435 -10.19 6.42 19.87
C ALA A 435 -11.72 6.38 19.62
N VAL A 436 -12.44 7.48 19.89
CA VAL A 436 -13.89 7.59 19.69
C VAL A 436 -14.25 7.74 18.22
N ASN A 437 -13.43 8.46 17.45
CA ASN A 437 -13.70 8.83 16.06
C ASN A 437 -12.57 8.40 15.11
N ALA A 438 -11.72 7.45 15.53
CA ALA A 438 -10.60 6.98 14.71
C ALA A 438 -11.10 6.18 13.50
N LEU A 439 -10.54 6.48 12.33
CA LEU A 439 -10.71 5.63 11.14
C LEU A 439 -9.91 4.32 11.27
N GLY A 440 -8.86 4.30 12.09
CA GLY A 440 -7.97 3.16 12.33
C GLY A 440 -6.89 2.98 11.26
N GLN A 441 -6.92 3.77 10.18
CA GLN A 441 -5.97 3.69 9.07
C GLN A 441 -5.96 5.02 8.30
N SER A 442 -4.80 5.46 7.82
CA SER A 442 -4.68 6.64 6.95
C SER A 442 -3.50 6.47 6.00
N PRO A 443 -3.55 6.99 4.77
CA PRO A 443 -2.46 6.84 3.81
C PRO A 443 -1.15 7.41 4.37
N LEU A 444 -0.03 6.71 4.15
CA LEU A 444 1.33 7.10 4.59
C LEU A 444 1.52 7.23 6.12
N GLN A 445 0.58 6.69 6.91
CA GLN A 445 0.60 6.70 8.37
C GLN A 445 0.87 5.31 8.96
N ALA A 446 1.63 4.48 8.27
CA ALA A 446 1.98 3.14 8.75
C ALA A 446 2.65 3.25 10.14
N PRO A 447 2.18 2.51 11.16
CA PRO A 447 2.68 2.64 12.53
C PRO A 447 4.07 2.02 12.73
N SER A 448 4.50 1.16 11.81
CA SER A 448 5.80 0.49 11.84
C SER A 448 6.20 0.03 10.44
N VAL A 449 7.43 -0.49 10.29
CA VAL A 449 7.92 -1.15 9.07
C VAL A 449 7.03 -2.31 8.62
N PHE A 450 6.25 -2.91 9.52
CA PHE A 450 5.32 -4.01 9.21
C PHE A 450 3.94 -3.55 8.73
N ASN A 451 3.80 -2.26 8.39
CA ASN A 451 2.53 -1.65 7.98
C ASN A 451 1.44 -1.71 9.08
N PHE A 452 0.18 -1.48 8.72
CA PHE A 452 -0.99 -1.56 9.60
C PHE A 452 -1.34 -3.00 10.02
N PHE A 453 -1.01 -3.98 9.17
CA PHE A 453 -1.34 -5.40 9.40
C PHE A 453 -0.42 -6.32 8.61
N ARG A 454 -0.21 -7.53 9.13
CA ARG A 454 0.75 -8.51 8.61
C ARG A 454 0.13 -9.32 7.45
N PRO A 455 0.81 -9.47 6.30
CA PRO A 455 0.32 -10.27 5.17
C PRO A 455 -0.03 -11.73 5.49
N GLY A 456 0.62 -12.29 6.52
CA GLY A 456 0.38 -13.65 7.00
C GLY A 456 -0.61 -13.77 8.17
N TYR A 457 -1.31 -12.69 8.56
CA TYR A 457 -2.21 -12.74 9.72
C TYR A 457 -3.40 -13.66 9.45
N VAL A 458 -3.67 -14.55 10.42
CA VAL A 458 -4.79 -15.48 10.47
C VAL A 458 -5.60 -15.16 11.72
N PRO A 459 -6.88 -14.76 11.62
CA PRO A 459 -7.69 -14.40 12.79
C PRO A 459 -7.85 -15.60 13.75
N PRO A 460 -7.38 -15.49 15.01
CA PRO A 460 -7.45 -16.61 15.96
C PRO A 460 -8.90 -16.91 16.35
N ASN A 461 -9.17 -18.14 16.80
CA ASN A 461 -10.49 -18.58 17.25
C ASN A 461 -11.61 -18.46 16.19
N THR A 462 -11.26 -18.59 14.91
CA THR A 462 -12.21 -18.55 13.78
C THR A 462 -12.13 -19.81 12.93
N ALA A 463 -13.11 -20.03 12.04
CA ALA A 463 -13.04 -21.08 11.02
C ALA A 463 -11.83 -20.90 10.08
N MET A 464 -11.37 -19.67 9.86
CA MET A 464 -10.17 -19.37 9.07
C MET A 464 -8.91 -19.91 9.75
N ALA A 465 -8.81 -19.87 11.08
CA ALA A 465 -7.68 -20.45 11.80
C ALA A 465 -7.58 -21.97 11.63
N ALA A 466 -8.71 -22.68 11.65
CA ALA A 466 -8.71 -24.13 11.42
C ALA A 466 -8.22 -24.52 10.02
N LEU A 467 -8.44 -23.64 9.04
CA LEU A 467 -8.05 -23.83 7.63
C LEU A 467 -6.73 -23.13 7.25
N GLN A 468 -6.12 -22.38 8.18
CA GLN A 468 -4.93 -21.55 7.96
C GLN A 468 -5.10 -20.52 6.84
N TYR A 469 -6.31 -19.94 6.71
CA TYR A 469 -6.58 -18.90 5.71
C TYR A 469 -6.17 -17.53 6.22
N THR A 470 -5.39 -16.82 5.41
CA THR A 470 -4.96 -15.46 5.74
C THR A 470 -6.09 -14.46 5.57
N ALA A 471 -6.26 -13.58 6.55
CA ALA A 471 -7.21 -12.47 6.49
C ALA A 471 -6.55 -11.20 7.05
N PRO A 472 -5.53 -10.64 6.37
CA PRO A 472 -4.63 -9.64 6.95
C PRO A 472 -5.34 -8.43 7.57
N GLU A 473 -6.32 -7.89 6.86
CA GLU A 473 -7.06 -6.69 7.22
C GLU A 473 -7.85 -6.84 8.53
N PHE A 474 -8.20 -8.07 8.92
CA PHE A 474 -8.89 -8.34 10.19
C PHE A 474 -8.01 -8.08 11.42
N GLN A 475 -6.69 -7.93 11.26
CA GLN A 475 -5.81 -7.54 12.37
C GLN A 475 -6.17 -6.14 12.92
N LEU A 476 -6.82 -5.30 12.11
CA LEU A 476 -7.31 -3.98 12.53
C LEU A 476 -8.67 -4.06 13.25
N VAL A 477 -9.38 -5.18 13.19
CA VAL A 477 -10.76 -5.28 13.68
C VAL A 477 -10.78 -5.62 15.16
N ASN A 478 -11.43 -4.75 15.93
CA ASN A 478 -11.76 -4.95 17.34
C ASN A 478 -13.02 -4.12 17.68
N GLU A 479 -13.48 -4.22 18.93
CA GLU A 479 -14.68 -3.55 19.41
C GLU A 479 -14.58 -2.02 19.26
N SER A 480 -13.42 -1.45 19.57
CA SER A 480 -13.18 0.00 19.50
C SER A 480 -13.19 0.50 18.06
N THR A 481 -12.49 -0.18 17.14
CA THR A 481 -12.39 0.24 15.73
C THR A 481 -13.71 0.07 14.99
N THR A 482 -14.54 -0.90 15.39
CA THR A 482 -15.88 -1.09 14.83
C THR A 482 -16.79 0.08 15.22
N ALA A 483 -16.80 0.47 16.51
CA ALA A 483 -17.59 1.59 16.98
C ALA A 483 -17.08 2.94 16.43
N SER A 484 -15.77 3.15 16.41
CA SER A 484 -15.17 4.41 15.96
C SER A 484 -15.37 4.67 14.48
N TYR A 485 -15.40 3.62 13.65
CA TYR A 485 -15.72 3.74 12.23
C TYR A 485 -17.15 4.25 12.00
N ILE A 486 -18.13 3.77 12.78
CA ILE A 486 -19.53 4.24 12.67
C ILE A 486 -19.62 5.72 13.05
N ASN A 487 -18.97 6.13 14.15
CA ASN A 487 -18.93 7.53 14.57
C ASN A 487 -18.26 8.41 13.51
N TYR A 488 -17.13 7.94 12.96
CA TYR A 488 -16.42 8.65 11.89
C TYR A 488 -17.32 8.85 10.66
N LEU A 489 -18.07 7.83 10.24
CA LEU A 489 -19.01 7.97 9.12
C LEU A 489 -20.14 8.95 9.41
N GLN A 490 -20.78 8.86 10.58
CA GLN A 490 -21.97 9.65 10.89
C GLN A 490 -21.77 11.15 10.64
N ASP A 491 -20.68 11.72 11.16
CA ASP A 491 -20.42 13.16 11.04
C ASP A 491 -20.02 13.55 9.60
N ASN A 492 -19.14 12.76 8.98
CA ASN A 492 -18.58 13.07 7.67
C ASN A 492 -19.56 12.84 6.52
N LEU A 493 -20.43 11.81 6.61
CA LEU A 493 -21.41 11.51 5.56
C LEU A 493 -22.48 12.59 5.47
N ILE A 494 -22.93 13.13 6.61
CA ILE A 494 -24.01 14.14 6.65
C ILE A 494 -23.47 15.52 6.27
N ASN A 495 -22.40 15.97 6.92
CA ASN A 495 -21.96 17.36 6.82
C ASN A 495 -20.79 17.56 5.85
N GLY A 496 -20.04 16.51 5.51
CA GLY A 496 -18.69 16.61 4.97
C GLY A 496 -17.64 16.77 6.08
N MET A 497 -16.36 16.76 5.71
CA MET A 497 -15.28 16.86 6.68
C MET A 497 -15.07 18.32 7.12
N TRP A 498 -15.06 18.52 8.43
CA TRP A 498 -14.87 19.81 9.07
C TRP A 498 -13.43 20.30 8.95
N VAL A 499 -13.25 21.59 8.64
CA VAL A 499 -11.95 22.26 8.57
C VAL A 499 -11.95 23.49 9.47
N ARG A 500 -10.89 23.61 10.27
CA ARG A 500 -10.56 24.80 11.06
C ARG A 500 -9.87 25.82 10.17
N ALA A 501 -10.36 27.07 10.21
CA ALA A 501 -9.82 28.20 9.46
C ALA A 501 -9.51 27.89 7.99
N PRO A 502 -10.50 27.51 7.16
CA PRO A 502 -10.25 27.19 5.75
C PRO A 502 -9.79 28.39 4.91
N GLU A 503 -9.96 29.62 5.40
CA GLU A 503 -9.44 30.85 4.81
C GLU A 503 -7.94 31.07 5.06
N LEU A 504 -7.36 30.39 6.05
CA LEU A 504 -5.95 30.52 6.42
C LEU A 504 -5.14 29.32 5.90
N ILE A 505 -3.84 29.54 5.67
CA ILE A 505 -2.92 28.45 5.30
C ILE A 505 -2.66 27.49 6.47
N THR A 506 -2.61 28.02 7.71
CA THR A 506 -2.48 27.27 8.96
C THR A 506 -3.84 26.99 9.61
N SER A 507 -3.85 26.10 10.60
CA SER A 507 -5.04 25.76 11.39
C SER A 507 -4.83 26.21 12.84
N PRO A 508 -5.12 27.48 13.20
CA PRO A 508 -4.91 28.00 14.54
C PRO A 508 -5.81 27.30 15.57
N GLU A 509 -5.37 27.31 16.84
CA GLU A 509 -6.12 26.69 17.95
C GLU A 509 -7.48 27.34 18.19
N ASN A 510 -7.58 28.65 17.98
CA ASN A 510 -8.83 29.39 18.16
C ASN A 510 -9.75 29.26 16.95
N PRO A 511 -11.08 29.10 17.14
CA PRO A 511 -12.03 29.06 16.05
C PRO A 511 -12.03 30.34 15.23
N THR A 512 -12.31 30.21 13.93
CA THR A 512 -12.56 31.36 13.05
C THR A 512 -14.02 31.41 12.63
N ALA A 513 -14.45 32.55 12.09
CA ALA A 513 -15.81 32.72 11.59
C ALA A 513 -16.14 31.82 10.38
N THR A 514 -15.12 31.24 9.72
CA THR A 514 -15.32 30.38 8.55
C THR A 514 -15.06 28.90 8.81
N ASP A 515 -14.85 28.51 10.07
CA ASP A 515 -14.83 27.11 10.47
C ASP A 515 -16.10 26.42 10.01
N GLY A 516 -15.94 25.27 9.35
CA GLY A 516 -17.07 24.60 8.73
C GLY A 516 -16.68 23.38 7.93
N PRO A 517 -17.67 22.65 7.39
CA PRO A 517 -17.39 21.63 6.40
C PRO A 517 -16.78 22.24 5.14
N ASP A 518 -15.61 21.76 4.75
CA ASP A 518 -14.93 22.18 3.51
C ASP A 518 -14.86 21.04 2.51
N ILE A 519 -14.59 19.82 2.97
CA ILE A 519 -14.50 18.64 2.10
C ILE A 519 -15.88 17.96 2.05
N VAL A 520 -16.68 18.31 1.05
CA VAL A 520 -18.12 17.96 0.99
C VAL A 520 -18.45 17.04 -0.18
N PRO A 521 -19.35 16.05 0.01
CA PRO A 521 -19.83 15.20 -1.06
C PRO A 521 -20.93 15.86 -1.90
N ASP A 522 -21.11 15.39 -3.12
CA ASP A 522 -22.23 15.66 -4.00
C ASP A 522 -23.19 14.48 -4.04
N TYR A 523 -24.34 14.65 -3.36
CA TYR A 523 -25.43 13.67 -3.33
C TYR A 523 -26.59 14.04 -4.24
N SER A 524 -26.40 14.91 -5.24
CA SER A 524 -27.51 15.41 -6.06
C SER A 524 -28.30 14.28 -6.75
N ALA A 525 -27.62 13.22 -7.20
CA ALA A 525 -28.26 12.07 -7.82
C ALA A 525 -29.06 11.23 -6.81
N GLU A 526 -28.53 11.03 -5.61
CA GLU A 526 -29.17 10.25 -4.55
C GLU A 526 -30.34 11.01 -3.92
N ILE A 527 -30.22 12.35 -3.79
CA ILE A 527 -31.30 13.22 -3.31
C ILE A 527 -32.50 13.17 -4.27
N ALA A 528 -32.28 13.02 -5.57
CA ALA A 528 -33.36 12.86 -6.55
C ALA A 528 -34.15 11.55 -6.36
N LEU A 529 -33.63 10.58 -5.60
CA LEU A 529 -34.28 9.31 -5.28
C LEU A 529 -35.00 9.31 -3.92
N VAL A 530 -34.99 10.43 -3.18
CA VAL A 530 -35.71 10.54 -1.90
C VAL A 530 -37.21 10.31 -2.12
N GLY A 531 -37.79 9.44 -1.30
CA GLY A 531 -39.17 8.95 -1.46
C GLY A 531 -39.27 7.67 -2.31
N ASN A 532 -38.17 7.19 -2.88
CA ASN A 532 -38.06 5.89 -3.54
C ASN A 532 -36.89 5.07 -2.96
N PRO A 533 -37.07 4.46 -1.77
CA PRO A 533 -36.02 3.66 -1.12
C PRO A 533 -35.48 2.55 -2.01
N GLN A 534 -36.34 1.90 -2.80
CA GLN A 534 -35.96 0.80 -3.70
C GLN A 534 -34.93 1.28 -4.73
N ALA A 535 -35.20 2.40 -5.40
CA ALA A 535 -34.25 2.95 -6.37
C ALA A 535 -32.96 3.45 -5.71
N LEU A 536 -33.06 4.07 -4.53
CA LEU A 536 -31.89 4.54 -3.78
C LEU A 536 -30.95 3.38 -3.42
N PHE A 537 -31.46 2.32 -2.78
CA PHE A 537 -30.64 1.17 -2.40
C PHE A 537 -30.17 0.34 -3.60
N ALA A 538 -30.93 0.26 -4.69
CA ALA A 538 -30.46 -0.37 -5.93
C ALA A 538 -29.22 0.37 -6.49
N ARG A 539 -29.26 1.71 -6.49
CA ARG A 539 -28.11 2.54 -6.91
C ARG A 539 -26.91 2.35 -5.96
N LEU A 540 -27.13 2.40 -4.65
CA LEU A 540 -26.05 2.21 -3.67
C LEU A 540 -25.44 0.79 -3.77
N ASN A 541 -26.26 -0.24 -3.97
CA ASN A 541 -25.79 -1.60 -4.18
C ASN A 541 -24.90 -1.71 -5.44
N MET A 542 -25.26 -1.03 -6.53
CA MET A 542 -24.44 -0.97 -7.74
C MET A 542 -23.09 -0.30 -7.48
N LEU A 543 -23.10 0.92 -6.93
CA LEU A 543 -21.91 1.77 -6.87
C LEU A 543 -20.96 1.43 -5.72
N LEU A 544 -21.49 0.96 -4.58
CA LEU A 544 -20.70 0.67 -3.37
C LEU A 544 -20.41 -0.83 -3.20
N CYS A 545 -21.37 -1.69 -3.53
CA CYS A 545 -21.28 -3.13 -3.26
C CYS A 545 -21.12 -3.98 -4.52
N ALA A 546 -21.25 -3.38 -5.71
CA ALA A 546 -21.26 -4.10 -6.98
C ALA A 546 -22.22 -5.31 -6.98
N GLY A 547 -23.41 -5.13 -6.40
CA GLY A 547 -24.48 -6.14 -6.38
C GLY A 547 -24.43 -7.12 -5.21
N GLN A 548 -23.50 -6.98 -4.26
CA GLN A 548 -23.28 -7.95 -3.18
C GLN A 548 -24.26 -7.86 -2.01
N LEU A 549 -25.09 -6.81 -1.92
CA LEU A 549 -26.17 -6.81 -0.92
C LEU A 549 -27.20 -7.88 -1.28
N SER A 550 -27.49 -8.79 -0.35
CA SER A 550 -28.52 -9.81 -0.56
C SER A 550 -29.92 -9.19 -0.61
N ASP A 551 -30.86 -9.91 -1.21
CA ASP A 551 -32.27 -9.51 -1.27
C ASP A 551 -32.88 -9.29 0.12
N ALA A 552 -32.42 -10.06 1.12
CA ALA A 552 -32.83 -9.89 2.52
C ALA A 552 -32.35 -8.55 3.08
N THR A 553 -31.05 -8.25 2.96
CA THR A 553 -30.49 -6.96 3.40
C THR A 553 -31.15 -5.78 2.69
N LEU A 554 -31.34 -5.87 1.37
CA LEU A 554 -32.03 -4.83 0.59
C LEU A 554 -33.48 -4.63 1.06
N LYS A 555 -34.21 -5.71 1.34
CA LYS A 555 -35.58 -5.65 1.87
C LYS A 555 -35.61 -4.97 3.24
N ASP A 556 -34.69 -5.30 4.13
CA ASP A 556 -34.64 -4.70 5.47
C ASP A 556 -34.34 -3.20 5.39
N MET A 557 -33.31 -2.81 4.62
CA MET A 557 -32.94 -1.41 4.39
C MET A 557 -34.09 -0.61 3.76
N THR A 558 -34.73 -1.14 2.72
CA THR A 558 -35.86 -0.47 2.05
C THR A 558 -37.09 -0.35 2.95
N SER A 559 -37.38 -1.36 3.77
CA SER A 559 -38.52 -1.35 4.71
C SER A 559 -38.34 -0.32 5.81
N VAL A 560 -37.13 -0.15 6.34
CA VAL A 560 -36.82 0.91 7.32
C VAL A 560 -37.02 2.29 6.67
N PHE A 561 -36.51 2.49 5.47
CA PHE A 561 -36.54 3.78 4.77
C PHE A 561 -37.90 4.13 4.15
N ALA A 562 -38.80 3.16 3.98
CA ALA A 562 -40.19 3.40 3.59
C ALA A 562 -41.02 4.05 4.72
N ASN A 563 -40.58 3.92 5.97
CA ASN A 563 -41.25 4.50 7.14
C ASN A 563 -40.63 5.84 7.59
N GLU A 564 -39.56 6.30 6.94
CA GLU A 564 -38.95 7.60 7.22
C GLU A 564 -39.85 8.75 6.74
N PRO A 565 -40.02 9.82 7.53
CA PRO A 565 -40.90 10.94 7.18
C PRO A 565 -40.35 11.84 6.07
N THR A 566 -39.10 11.66 5.65
CA THR A 566 -38.45 12.51 4.64
C THR A 566 -38.93 12.15 3.24
N THR A 567 -39.43 13.15 2.51
CA THR A 567 -39.94 13.03 1.14
C THR A 567 -39.21 14.00 0.21
N SER A 568 -39.51 13.92 -1.10
CA SER A 568 -38.94 14.82 -2.11
C SER A 568 -39.27 16.31 -1.85
N SER A 569 -40.35 16.60 -1.10
CA SER A 569 -40.75 17.95 -0.71
C SER A 569 -40.17 18.44 0.63
N SER A 570 -39.40 17.60 1.34
CA SER A 570 -38.73 18.01 2.59
C SER A 570 -37.64 19.05 2.34
N SER A 571 -37.08 19.62 3.41
CA SER A 571 -35.93 20.53 3.30
C SER A 571 -34.70 19.81 2.74
N ASP A 572 -33.78 20.54 2.11
CA ASP A 572 -32.55 19.96 1.57
C ASP A 572 -31.67 19.32 2.65
N ASN A 573 -31.68 19.87 3.87
CA ASN A 573 -30.99 19.27 5.02
C ASN A 573 -31.60 17.91 5.40
N SER A 574 -32.94 17.79 5.40
CA SER A 574 -33.62 16.52 5.66
C SER A 574 -33.30 15.48 4.58
N LYS A 575 -33.33 15.87 3.29
CA LYS A 575 -32.98 14.99 2.17
C LYS A 575 -31.51 14.53 2.26
N ARG A 576 -30.59 15.43 2.59
CA ARG A 576 -29.17 15.11 2.78
C ARG A 576 -28.98 14.11 3.92
N ALA A 577 -29.62 14.34 5.07
CA ALA A 577 -29.55 13.43 6.21
C ALA A 577 -30.11 12.04 5.87
N TYR A 578 -31.22 11.98 5.13
CA TYR A 578 -31.81 10.73 4.64
C TYR A 578 -30.83 9.96 3.75
N VAL A 579 -30.22 10.61 2.75
CA VAL A 579 -29.23 9.97 1.87
C VAL A 579 -27.98 9.53 2.63
N ALA A 580 -27.44 10.40 3.50
CA ALA A 580 -26.27 10.07 4.31
C ALA A 580 -26.53 8.86 5.23
N LYS A 581 -27.73 8.76 5.80
CA LYS A 581 -28.15 7.57 6.58
C LYS A 581 -28.20 6.33 5.71
N ALA A 582 -28.73 6.40 4.48
CA ALA A 582 -28.76 5.26 3.56
C ALA A 582 -27.35 4.77 3.22
N ILE A 583 -26.44 5.71 2.92
CA ILE A 583 -25.03 5.43 2.65
C ILE A 583 -24.38 4.79 3.89
N MET A 584 -24.64 5.31 5.09
CA MET A 584 -24.12 4.74 6.34
C MET A 584 -24.60 3.31 6.56
N PHE A 585 -25.89 3.02 6.33
CA PHE A 585 -26.44 1.66 6.44
C PHE A 585 -25.71 0.68 5.51
N VAL A 586 -25.45 1.09 4.28
CA VAL A 586 -24.67 0.29 3.32
C VAL A 586 -23.22 0.17 3.79
N MET A 587 -22.55 1.26 4.12
CA MET A 587 -21.12 1.29 4.46
C MET A 587 -20.75 0.59 5.78
N CYS A 588 -21.75 0.30 6.62
CA CYS A 588 -21.61 -0.46 7.85
C CYS A 588 -22.07 -1.93 7.71
N CYS A 589 -22.65 -2.32 6.58
CA CYS A 589 -23.12 -3.68 6.35
C CYS A 589 -21.94 -4.63 6.12
N ALA A 590 -21.98 -5.86 6.66
CA ALA A 590 -20.95 -6.86 6.44
C ALA A 590 -20.75 -7.20 4.95
N GLU A 591 -21.83 -7.21 4.16
CA GLU A 591 -21.80 -7.45 2.70
C GLU A 591 -21.13 -6.30 1.92
N TYR A 592 -21.06 -5.10 2.49
CA TYR A 592 -20.21 -4.01 1.99
C TYR A 592 -18.80 -4.06 2.60
N LEU A 593 -18.63 -4.50 3.84
CA LEU A 593 -17.31 -4.54 4.45
C LEU A 593 -16.43 -5.60 3.80
N VAL A 594 -17.01 -6.71 3.35
CA VAL A 594 -16.31 -7.75 2.58
C VAL A 594 -16.38 -7.43 1.08
N GLN A 595 -15.22 -7.24 0.46
CA GLN A 595 -15.07 -7.07 -0.99
C GLN A 595 -14.80 -8.41 -1.64
N LYS A 596 -15.64 -8.79 -2.60
CA LYS A 596 -15.44 -9.89 -3.54
C LYS A 596 -15.42 -9.40 -4.97
#